data_AF-A0A9E7IW46-F1
#
_entry.id   AF-A0A9E7IW46-F1
#
_cell.length_a   1.000
_cell.length_b   1.000
_cell.length_c   1.000
_cell.angle_alpha   90.00
_cell.angle_beta   90.00
_cell.angle_gamma   90.00
#
_symmetry.space_group_name_H-M   'P 1'
#
loop_
_entity.id
_entity.type
_entity.pdbx_description
1 polymer ?
#
loop_
_entity_poly.entity_id
_entity_poly.type
_entity_poly.pdbx_seq_one_letter_code
_entity_poly.pdbx_strand_id
1 'polypeptide(L)'
;MPPSKEDILLTYLGKRDANRNLSNTPKPDENLVYKATIENYSYKAGKWIVVIVILSFIMTLFAGIGSLILSLFVLAVVFVYYYGIKRSLQNKQSNRTRYYCTNCNHAFVGPKPYCEECGIQLNCDRNMYKCRCCGQTFIGKRKICPHCKGKLYY
;
A
#
# COMPACT_ATOMS: atom_id res chain seq x y z
N MET A 1 -75.68 45.42 16.96
CA MET A 1 -76.38 44.53 17.91
C MET A 1 -75.67 44.65 19.24
N PRO A 2 -76.32 45.10 20.34
CA PRO A 2 -75.71 44.98 21.66
C PRO A 2 -75.57 43.48 22.04
N PRO A 3 -74.52 43.09 22.78
CA PRO A 3 -74.31 41.70 23.18
C PRO A 3 -75.48 41.18 24.01
N SER A 4 -75.81 39.89 23.83
CA SER A 4 -76.92 39.28 24.56
C SER A 4 -76.58 39.17 26.05
N LYS A 5 -77.60 39.16 26.91
CA LYS A 5 -77.41 39.03 28.37
C LYS A 5 -76.69 37.73 28.74
N GLU A 6 -76.85 36.68 27.93
CA GLU A 6 -76.24 35.38 28.12
C GLU A 6 -74.74 35.40 27.83
N ASP A 7 -74.32 36.09 26.76
CA ASP A 7 -72.90 36.24 26.41
C ASP A 7 -72.14 36.99 27.50
N ILE A 8 -72.78 38.02 28.08
CA ILE A 8 -72.21 38.78 29.19
C ILE A 8 -72.05 37.86 30.41
N LEU A 9 -73.08 37.09 30.75
CA LEU A 9 -73.05 36.17 31.89
C LEU A 9 -71.99 35.08 31.74
N LEU A 10 -71.87 34.47 30.55
CA LEU A 10 -70.84 33.49 30.22
C LEU A 10 -69.43 34.06 30.38
N THR A 11 -69.23 35.31 29.95
CA THR A 11 -67.95 36.01 30.10
C THR A 11 -67.62 36.26 31.57
N TYR A 12 -68.61 36.65 32.38
CA TYR A 12 -68.42 36.85 33.82
C TYR A 12 -68.11 35.53 34.56
N LEU A 13 -68.78 34.44 34.20
CA LEU A 13 -68.53 33.12 34.79
C LEU A 13 -67.14 32.60 34.42
N GLY A 14 -66.75 32.66 33.14
CA GLY A 14 -65.42 32.25 32.69
C GLY A 14 -64.29 33.03 33.39
N LYS A 15 -64.49 34.34 33.61
CA LYS A 15 -63.52 35.16 34.35
C LYS A 15 -63.44 34.79 35.83
N ARG A 16 -64.56 34.43 36.45
CA ARG A 16 -64.61 33.97 37.85
C ARG A 16 -63.87 32.64 38.01
N ASP A 17 -64.09 31.70 37.11
CA ASP A 17 -63.44 30.38 37.17
C ASP A 17 -61.94 30.47 36.90
N ALA A 18 -61.51 31.31 35.94
CA ALA A 18 -60.09 31.59 35.70
C ALA A 18 -59.39 32.16 36.96
N ASN A 19 -60.03 33.11 37.64
CA ASN A 19 -59.48 33.68 38.87
C ASN A 19 -59.43 32.68 40.02
N ARG A 20 -60.43 31.81 40.15
CA ARG A 20 -60.42 30.73 41.15
C ARG A 20 -59.30 29.72 40.89
N ASN A 21 -59.03 29.39 39.62
CA ASN A 21 -57.94 28.49 39.26
C ASN A 21 -56.57 29.12 39.54
N LEU A 22 -56.42 30.42 39.30
CA LEU A 22 -55.18 31.15 39.62
C LEU A 22 -54.95 31.30 41.14
N SER A 23 -56.00 31.40 41.95
CA SER A 23 -55.84 31.42 43.42
C SER A 23 -55.45 30.05 43.99
N ASN A 24 -55.78 28.97 43.28
CA ASN A 24 -55.53 27.60 43.73
C ASN A 24 -54.17 27.05 43.25
N THR A 25 -53.42 27.77 42.42
CA THR A 25 -52.04 27.38 42.11
C THR A 25 -51.16 27.55 43.34
N PRO A 26 -50.36 26.55 43.73
CA PRO A 26 -49.48 26.65 44.89
C PRO A 26 -48.53 27.85 44.70
N LYS A 27 -48.57 28.76 45.67
CA LYS A 27 -47.70 29.95 45.69
C LYS A 27 -46.25 29.45 45.85
N PRO A 28 -45.30 29.91 45.03
CA PRO A 28 -43.91 29.48 45.18
C PRO A 28 -43.41 29.87 46.58
N ASP A 29 -42.84 28.92 47.31
CA ASP A 29 -42.31 29.13 48.66
C ASP A 29 -41.28 30.26 48.66
N GLU A 30 -41.57 31.32 49.39
CA GLU A 30 -40.81 32.59 49.46
C GLU A 30 -39.39 32.41 50.05
N ASN A 31 -39.05 31.21 50.54
CA ASN A 31 -37.75 30.88 51.13
C ASN A 31 -36.90 29.88 50.32
N LEU A 32 -37.31 29.49 49.11
CA LEU A 32 -36.45 28.67 48.23
C LEU A 32 -35.46 29.54 47.45
N VAL A 33 -34.25 29.67 48.00
CA VAL A 33 -33.08 30.20 47.27
C VAL A 33 -32.70 29.19 46.19
N TYR A 34 -33.09 29.46 44.94
CA TYR A 34 -32.58 28.69 43.80
C TYR A 34 -31.11 29.07 43.58
N LYS A 35 -30.19 28.18 43.94
CA LYS A 35 -28.81 28.28 43.46
C LYS A 35 -28.78 27.75 42.03
N ALA A 36 -28.80 28.64 41.04
CA ALA A 36 -28.43 28.27 39.68
C ALA A 36 -26.92 28.00 39.65
N THR A 37 -26.52 26.75 39.88
CA THR A 37 -25.17 26.30 39.56
C THR A 37 -25.04 26.29 38.04
N ILE A 38 -24.35 27.29 37.48
CA ILE A 38 -23.85 27.23 36.10
C ILE A 38 -22.79 26.14 36.09
N GLU A 39 -23.22 24.90 35.86
CA GLU A 39 -22.29 23.82 35.58
C GLU A 39 -21.70 24.10 34.21
N ASN A 40 -20.44 24.54 34.17
CA ASN A 40 -19.67 24.69 32.94
C ASN A 40 -19.43 23.31 32.30
N TYR A 41 -20.47 22.74 31.69
CA TYR A 41 -20.44 21.52 30.88
C TYR A 41 -19.47 21.67 29.68
N SER A 42 -19.12 22.91 29.34
CA SER A 42 -18.25 23.28 28.23
C SER A 42 -16.78 22.84 28.39
N TYR A 43 -16.27 22.55 29.59
CA TYR A 43 -14.85 22.17 29.77
C TYR A 43 -14.63 20.65 29.76
N LYS A 44 -15.58 19.87 30.29
CA LYS A 44 -15.48 18.40 30.36
C LYS A 44 -15.79 17.77 28.99
N ALA A 45 -16.79 18.27 28.28
CA ALA A 45 -17.09 17.84 26.92
C ALA A 45 -16.00 18.28 25.91
N GLY A 46 -15.47 19.49 26.07
CA GLY A 46 -14.39 20.02 25.22
C GLY A 46 -13.13 19.16 25.24
N LYS A 47 -12.74 18.62 26.40
CA LYS A 47 -11.57 17.72 26.51
C LYS A 47 -11.69 16.47 25.64
N TRP A 48 -12.85 15.82 25.64
CA TRP A 48 -13.07 14.63 24.82
C TRP A 48 -13.12 14.96 23.33
N ILE A 49 -13.65 16.12 22.95
CA ILE A 49 -13.65 16.58 21.56
C ILE A 49 -12.22 16.76 21.05
N VAL A 50 -11.33 17.39 21.82
CA VAL A 50 -9.92 17.55 21.42
C VAL A 50 -9.23 16.19 21.25
N VAL A 51 -9.47 15.24 22.16
CA VAL A 51 -8.92 13.88 22.07
C VAL A 51 -9.43 13.14 20.82
N ILE A 52 -10.72 13.25 20.51
CA ILE A 52 -11.33 12.62 19.32
C ILE A 52 -10.75 13.22 18.04
N VAL A 53 -10.58 14.54 17.97
CA VAL A 53 -10.00 15.21 16.79
C VAL A 53 -8.54 14.79 16.57
N ILE A 54 -7.74 14.72 17.64
CA ILE A 54 -6.34 14.28 17.57
C ILE A 54 -6.27 12.80 17.14
N LEU A 55 -7.08 11.92 17.73
CA LEU A 55 -7.12 10.50 17.34
C LEU A 55 -7.55 10.34 15.88
N SER A 56 -8.55 11.09 15.44
CA SER A 56 -9.00 11.07 14.04
C SER A 56 -7.89 11.51 13.08
N PHE A 57 -7.16 12.58 13.43
CA PHE A 57 -6.03 13.07 12.66
C PHE A 57 -4.88 12.05 12.59
N ILE A 58 -4.55 11.43 13.72
CA ILE A 58 -3.55 10.36 13.80
C ILE A 58 -3.95 9.16 12.92
N MET A 59 -5.20 8.72 12.97
CA MET A 59 -5.70 7.63 12.14
C MET A 59 -5.65 7.95 10.64
N THR A 60 -5.92 9.20 10.24
CA THR A 60 -5.77 9.63 8.84
C THR A 60 -4.32 9.66 8.36
N LEU A 61 -3.36 10.00 9.24
CA LEU A 61 -1.94 9.92 8.92
C LEU A 61 -1.49 8.47 8.73
N PHE A 62 -1.93 7.56 9.60
CA PHE A 62 -1.58 6.14 9.48
C PHE A 62 -2.22 5.43 8.28
N ALA A 63 -3.40 5.87 7.83
CA ALA A 63 -4.03 5.32 6.62
C ALA A 63 -3.16 5.53 5.36
N GLY A 64 -2.50 6.69 5.24
CA GLY A 64 -1.56 6.94 4.13
C GLY A 64 -0.22 6.22 4.29
N ILE A 65 0.30 6.16 5.52
CA ILE A 65 1.60 5.54 5.82
C ILE A 65 1.56 4.02 5.64
N GLY A 66 0.42 3.37 5.94
CA GLY A 66 0.24 1.93 5.75
C GLY A 66 0.48 1.49 4.30
N SER A 67 0.03 2.29 3.32
CA SER A 67 0.26 2.02 1.90
C SER A 67 1.75 2.11 1.52
N LEU A 68 2.47 3.08 2.10
CA LEU A 68 3.89 3.23 1.84
C LEU A 68 4.69 2.08 2.46
N ILE A 69 4.38 1.70 3.70
CA ILE A 69 5.03 0.56 4.37
C ILE A 69 4.79 -0.74 3.58
N LEU A 70 3.56 -1.00 3.13
CA LEU A 70 3.26 -2.15 2.28
C LEU A 70 4.06 -2.13 0.97
N SER A 71 4.16 -0.98 0.30
CA SER A 71 4.94 -0.86 -0.93
C SER A 71 6.44 -1.13 -0.71
N LEU A 72 7.01 -0.59 0.37
CA LEU A 72 8.41 -0.80 0.74
C LEU A 72 8.69 -2.25 1.11
N PHE A 73 7.74 -2.90 1.80
CA PHE A 73 7.83 -4.31 2.13
C PHE A 73 7.82 -5.19 0.88
N VAL A 74 6.92 -4.92 -0.08
CA VAL A 74 6.89 -5.63 -1.36
C VAL A 74 8.21 -5.44 -2.13
N LEU A 75 8.74 -4.21 -2.18
CA LEU A 75 10.04 -3.94 -2.81
C LEU A 75 11.19 -4.69 -2.12
N ALA A 76 11.20 -4.74 -0.78
CA ALA A 76 12.20 -5.49 -0.02
C ALA A 76 12.13 -6.99 -0.29
N VAL A 77 10.92 -7.59 -0.34
CA VAL A 77 10.73 -9.00 -0.68
C VAL A 77 11.21 -9.30 -2.09
N VAL A 78 10.85 -8.45 -3.07
CA VAL A 78 11.32 -8.57 -4.46
C VAL A 78 12.84 -8.46 -4.53
N PHE A 79 13.42 -7.49 -3.82
CA PHE A 79 14.87 -7.29 -3.76
C PHE A 79 15.59 -8.53 -3.22
N VAL A 80 15.13 -9.08 -2.08
CA VAL A 80 15.70 -10.31 -1.49
C VAL A 80 15.54 -11.51 -2.41
N TYR A 81 14.39 -11.66 -3.07
CA TYR A 81 14.14 -12.75 -4.02
C TYR A 81 15.10 -12.69 -5.23
N TYR A 82 15.24 -11.52 -5.86
CA TYR A 82 16.10 -11.36 -7.05
C TYR A 82 17.60 -11.41 -6.70
N TYR A 83 18.03 -10.73 -5.65
CA TYR A 83 19.46 -10.67 -5.31
C TYR A 83 19.96 -11.86 -4.50
N GLY A 84 19.14 -12.42 -3.61
CA GLY A 84 19.51 -13.57 -2.79
C GLY A 84 19.27 -14.89 -3.51
N ILE A 85 18.01 -15.17 -3.85
CA ILE A 85 17.60 -16.50 -4.33
C ILE A 85 18.00 -16.71 -5.80
N LYS A 86 17.62 -15.79 -6.70
CA LYS A 86 17.93 -15.94 -8.14
C LYS A 86 19.44 -15.95 -8.42
N ARG A 87 20.21 -15.09 -7.73
CA ARG A 87 21.67 -15.08 -7.85
C ARG A 87 22.31 -16.35 -7.28
N SER A 88 21.81 -16.86 -6.16
CA SER A 88 22.27 -18.13 -5.58
C SER A 88 22.01 -19.32 -6.52
N LEU A 89 20.85 -19.35 -7.18
CA LEU A 89 20.54 -20.35 -8.20
C LEU A 89 21.47 -20.24 -9.42
N GLN A 90 21.75 -19.02 -9.92
CA GLN A 90 22.70 -18.82 -11.01
C GLN A 90 24.11 -19.29 -10.62
N ASN A 91 24.58 -18.96 -9.42
CA ASN A 91 25.88 -19.40 -8.93
C ASN A 91 25.97 -20.93 -8.78
N LYS A 92 24.90 -21.58 -8.29
CA LYS A 92 24.84 -23.04 -8.19
C LYS A 92 24.85 -23.71 -9.57
N GLN A 93 24.10 -23.17 -10.53
CA GLN A 93 24.08 -23.69 -11.91
C GLN A 93 25.45 -23.48 -12.59
N SER A 94 26.08 -22.33 -12.38
CA SER A 94 27.38 -22.04 -12.97
C SER A 94 28.50 -22.90 -12.35
N ASN A 95 28.44 -23.22 -11.04
CA ASN A 95 29.35 -24.20 -10.40
C ASN A 95 29.18 -25.65 -10.89
N ARG A 96 28.18 -25.94 -11.72
CA ARG A 96 28.05 -27.24 -12.41
C ARG A 96 28.45 -27.19 -13.88
N THR A 97 28.68 -25.99 -14.43
CA THR A 97 28.98 -25.81 -15.84
C THR A 97 30.47 -26.03 -16.07
N ARG A 98 30.80 -27.07 -16.86
CA ARG A 98 32.18 -27.38 -17.27
C ARG A 98 32.49 -26.64 -18.57
N TYR A 99 33.59 -25.93 -18.59
CA TYR A 99 34.13 -25.26 -19.77
C TYR A 99 35.38 -25.98 -20.25
N TYR A 100 35.56 -26.03 -21.58
CA TYR A 100 36.74 -26.59 -22.21
C TYR A 100 37.46 -25.52 -23.02
N CYS A 101 38.73 -25.32 -22.71
CA CYS A 101 39.60 -24.36 -23.40
C CYS A 101 40.37 -25.08 -24.51
N THR A 102 40.12 -24.74 -25.77
CA THR A 102 40.84 -25.34 -26.91
C THR A 102 42.28 -24.85 -27.06
N ASN A 103 42.65 -23.78 -26.34
CA ASN A 103 44.00 -23.20 -26.42
C ASN A 103 44.98 -23.87 -25.45
N CYS A 104 44.46 -24.26 -24.29
CA CYS A 104 45.20 -24.90 -23.20
C CYS A 104 44.83 -26.38 -23.00
N ASN A 105 43.85 -26.89 -23.76
CA ASN A 105 43.30 -28.24 -23.66
C ASN A 105 42.88 -28.65 -22.24
N HIS A 106 42.59 -27.67 -21.38
CA HIS A 106 42.19 -27.88 -20.01
C HIS A 106 40.68 -27.70 -19.83
N ALA A 107 40.08 -28.54 -18.99
CA ALA A 107 38.69 -28.45 -18.60
C ALA A 107 38.59 -27.82 -17.21
N PHE A 108 37.75 -26.81 -17.03
CA PHE A 108 37.58 -26.16 -15.74
C PHE A 108 36.10 -25.88 -15.44
N VAL A 109 35.78 -25.64 -14.17
CA VAL A 109 34.43 -25.34 -13.69
C VAL A 109 34.46 -23.94 -13.10
N GLY A 110 33.49 -23.11 -13.46
CA GLY A 110 33.48 -21.76 -12.93
C GLY A 110 32.19 -20.99 -13.20
N PRO A 111 32.02 -19.83 -12.55
CA PRO A 111 30.82 -19.03 -12.72
C PRO A 111 30.74 -18.32 -14.07
N LYS A 112 31.88 -18.14 -14.73
CA LYS A 112 32.02 -17.45 -16.00
C LYS A 112 32.84 -18.31 -16.96
N PRO A 113 32.60 -18.21 -18.27
CA PRO A 113 33.42 -18.87 -19.28
C PRO A 113 34.73 -18.08 -19.46
N TYR A 114 35.59 -18.05 -18.44
CA TYR A 114 36.88 -17.36 -18.47
C TYR A 114 37.97 -18.32 -18.02
N CYS A 115 38.97 -18.50 -18.88
CA CYS A 115 40.09 -19.37 -18.59
C CYS A 115 41.21 -18.54 -17.94
N GLU A 116 41.48 -18.79 -16.66
CA GLU A 116 42.54 -18.09 -15.93
C GLU A 116 43.93 -18.39 -16.50
N GLU A 117 44.17 -19.61 -16.95
CA GLU A 117 45.46 -20.01 -17.53
C GLU A 117 45.80 -19.28 -18.83
N CYS A 118 44.81 -18.97 -19.64
CA CYS A 118 45.01 -18.31 -20.93
C CYS A 118 44.64 -16.82 -20.94
N GLY A 119 44.06 -16.29 -19.86
CA GLY A 119 43.57 -14.91 -19.80
C GLY A 119 42.47 -14.57 -20.81
N ILE A 120 41.83 -15.58 -21.42
CA ILE A 120 40.82 -15.41 -22.47
C ILE A 120 39.42 -15.74 -21.95
N GLN A 121 38.47 -14.91 -22.36
CA GLN A 121 37.06 -15.24 -22.20
C GLN A 121 36.67 -16.25 -23.28
N LEU A 122 36.25 -17.43 -22.84
CA LEU A 122 35.67 -18.44 -23.71
C LEU A 122 34.33 -17.91 -24.21
N ASN A 123 34.25 -17.57 -25.49
CA ASN A 123 32.96 -17.43 -26.16
C ASN A 123 32.37 -18.83 -26.31
N CYS A 124 31.60 -19.29 -25.32
CA CYS A 124 30.87 -20.55 -25.39
C CYS A 124 29.74 -20.54 -26.45
N ASP A 125 29.50 -19.41 -27.12
CA ASP A 125 28.74 -19.32 -28.36
C ASP A 125 29.58 -19.68 -29.61
N ARG A 126 30.47 -20.67 -29.50
CA ARG A 126 30.98 -21.37 -30.68
C ARG A 126 29.93 -22.40 -31.11
N ASN A 127 28.79 -21.94 -31.62
CA ASN A 127 28.06 -22.75 -32.58
C ASN A 127 29.04 -22.92 -33.75
N MET A 128 29.73 -24.07 -33.79
CA MET A 128 30.66 -24.42 -34.86
C MET A 128 29.82 -24.71 -36.09
N TYR A 129 29.52 -23.67 -36.85
CA TYR A 129 28.80 -23.82 -38.11
C TYR A 129 29.66 -24.62 -39.07
N LYS A 130 29.24 -25.84 -39.42
CA LYS A 130 29.94 -26.68 -40.40
C LYS A 130 29.33 -26.49 -41.78
N CYS A 131 30.11 -26.05 -42.78
CA CYS A 131 29.63 -26.08 -44.18
C CYS A 131 29.55 -27.53 -44.62
N ARG A 132 28.37 -27.96 -45.09
CA ARG A 132 28.19 -29.30 -45.66
C ARG A 132 29.00 -29.51 -46.95
N CYS A 133 29.22 -28.45 -47.73
CA CYS A 133 29.91 -28.52 -49.02
C CYS A 133 31.44 -28.60 -48.88
N CYS A 134 32.06 -27.89 -47.93
CA CYS A 134 33.52 -27.85 -47.77
C CYS A 134 34.03 -28.43 -46.45
N GLY A 135 33.15 -28.85 -45.54
CA GLY A 135 33.52 -29.45 -44.26
C GLY A 135 34.15 -28.51 -43.24
N GLN A 136 34.46 -27.26 -43.62
CA GLN A 136 35.07 -26.27 -42.73
C GLN A 136 34.11 -25.82 -41.62
N THR A 137 34.69 -25.60 -40.44
CA THR A 137 34.02 -25.08 -39.25
C THR A 137 34.30 -23.59 -39.10
N PHE A 138 33.27 -22.81 -38.76
CA PHE A 138 33.39 -21.36 -38.60
C PHE A 138 33.05 -20.92 -37.17
N ILE A 139 33.75 -19.88 -36.71
CA ILE A 139 33.51 -19.24 -35.42
C ILE A 139 32.67 -17.97 -35.68
N GLY A 140 31.44 -17.94 -35.16
CA GLY A 140 30.50 -16.81 -35.27
C GLY A 140 29.23 -17.13 -36.07
N LYS A 141 28.10 -16.50 -35.70
CA LYS A 141 26.79 -16.70 -36.35
C LYS A 141 26.84 -16.30 -37.82
N ARG A 142 26.85 -17.27 -38.72
CA ARG A 142 26.77 -17.05 -40.18
C ARG A 142 25.73 -17.99 -40.78
N LYS A 143 24.88 -17.46 -41.67
CA LYS A 143 23.88 -18.28 -42.41
C LYS A 143 24.49 -18.98 -43.63
N ILE A 144 25.58 -18.42 -44.17
CA ILE A 144 26.17 -18.79 -45.45
C ILE A 144 27.69 -18.89 -45.27
N CYS A 145 28.28 -19.93 -45.84
CA CYS A 145 29.72 -20.09 -45.86
C CYS A 145 30.38 -19.11 -46.85
N PRO A 146 31.44 -18.39 -46.44
CA PRO A 146 32.14 -17.45 -47.33
C PRO A 146 32.86 -18.14 -48.48
N HIS A 147 33.24 -19.41 -48.31
CA HIS A 147 33.98 -20.17 -49.31
C HIS A 147 33.07 -20.90 -50.31
N CYS A 148 32.03 -21.57 -49.80
CA CYS A 148 31.19 -22.49 -50.59
C CYS A 148 29.83 -21.87 -50.96
N LYS A 149 29.46 -20.71 -50.39
CA LYS A 149 28.10 -20.14 -50.38
C LYS A 149 26.98 -21.11 -49.94
N GLY A 150 27.34 -22.26 -49.38
CA GLY A 150 26.42 -23.27 -48.87
C GLY A 150 25.81 -22.86 -47.54
N LYS A 151 24.63 -23.43 -47.24
CA LYS A 151 23.95 -23.26 -45.95
C LYS A 151 24.79 -23.91 -44.84
N LEU A 152 24.94 -23.15 -43.76
CA LEU A 152 25.57 -23.59 -42.52
C LEU A 152 24.50 -24.18 -41.59
N TYR A 153 24.77 -25.34 -41.01
CA TYR A 153 23.89 -26.01 -40.05
C TYR A 153 24.51 -25.93 -38.65
N TYR A 154 23.64 -25.92 -37.63
CA TYR A 154 24.00 -25.83 -36.21
C TYR A 154 24.42 -27.19 -35.64
#